data_AF-A0A2A4LQ27-F1
#
_entry.id   AF-A0A2A4LQ27-F1
#
_cell.length_a   1.000
_cell.length_b   1.000
_cell.length_c   1.000
_cell.angle_alpha   90.00
_cell.angle_beta   90.00
_cell.angle_gamma   90.00
#
_symmetry.space_group_name_H-M   'P 1'
#
loop_
_entity.id
_entity.type
_entity.pdbx_description
1 polymer ?
#
loop_
_entity_poly.entity_id
_entity_poly.type
_entity_poly.pdbx_seq_one_letter_code
_entity_poly.pdbx_strand_id
1 'polypeptide(L)'
;MYRDASNWKFFGNFFVEGNLKRSDLECYLLDGEWFDPVKIGLPHLLTLPINEDDHCLHELTHIDSVDTIVEPIGKPKLFCSSSELISKFCEMGNVAWQ
;
A
#
# COMPACT_ATOMS: atom_id res chain seq x y z
N MET A 1 5.99 19.56 8.34
CA MET A 1 6.39 18.26 7.77
C MET A 1 7.85 18.02 8.10
N TYR A 2 8.12 17.22 9.13
CA TYR A 2 9.48 16.76 9.42
C TYR A 2 9.65 15.45 8.65
N ARG A 3 10.16 15.52 7.41
CA ARG A 3 10.72 14.33 6.76
C ARG A 3 12.13 14.21 7.31
N ASP A 4 12.33 13.26 8.22
CA ASP A 4 13.67 12.81 8.56
C ASP A 4 14.42 12.55 7.25
N ALA A 5 15.58 13.18 7.10
CA ALA A 5 16.41 13.11 5.90
C ALA A 5 16.93 11.69 5.61
N SER A 6 16.73 10.74 6.53
CA SER A 6 17.15 9.34 6.42
C SER A 6 16.06 8.38 5.92
N ASN A 7 14.80 8.79 5.78
CA ASN A 7 13.67 7.87 5.48
C ASN A 7 13.25 7.89 3.99
N TRP A 8 14.12 7.41 3.11
CA TRP A 8 13.84 7.32 1.67
C TRP A 8 13.02 6.06 1.35
N LYS A 9 11.76 6.24 0.93
CA LYS A 9 10.86 5.14 0.53
C LYS A 9 10.63 5.16 -0.97
N PHE A 10 10.59 3.98 -1.59
CA PHE A 10 10.18 3.88 -2.99
C PHE A 10 8.67 4.01 -3.13
N PHE A 11 8.24 4.50 -4.29
CA PHE A 11 6.85 4.36 -4.72
C PHE A 11 6.63 2.96 -5.29
N GLY A 12 5.54 2.34 -4.86
CA GLY A 12 5.01 1.12 -5.45
C GLY A 12 3.64 1.37 -6.05
N ASN A 13 3.29 0.64 -7.10
CA ASN A 13 1.95 0.65 -7.66
C ASN A 13 1.51 -0.78 -8.01
N PHE A 14 0.23 -1.05 -7.85
CA PHE A 14 -0.39 -2.33 -8.17
C PHE A 14 -1.80 -2.08 -8.71
N PHE A 15 -2.36 -3.07 -9.41
CA PHE A 15 -3.74 -3.00 -9.90
C PHE A 15 -4.66 -3.86 -9.04
N VAL A 16 -5.90 -3.42 -8.90
CA VAL A 16 -6.99 -4.20 -8.32
C VAL A 16 -8.16 -4.29 -9.27
N GLU A 17 -8.90 -5.38 -9.16
CA GLU A 17 -10.11 -5.60 -9.97
C GLU A 17 -11.33 -4.95 -9.28
N GLY A 18 -12.07 -4.14 -10.03
CA GLY A 18 -13.29 -3.48 -9.56
C GLY A 18 -13.07 -2.01 -9.16
N ASN A 19 -14.06 -1.46 -8.47
CA ASN A 19 -14.06 -0.06 -8.06
C ASN A 19 -13.54 0.06 -6.63
N LEU A 20 -12.50 0.88 -6.44
CA LEU A 20 -11.93 1.18 -5.13
C LEU A 20 -11.89 2.69 -4.93
N LYS A 21 -12.31 3.16 -3.76
CA LYS A 21 -12.15 4.54 -3.32
C LYS A 21 -11.30 4.59 -2.06
N ARG A 22 -10.61 5.71 -1.83
CA ARG A 22 -9.82 5.92 -0.62
C ARG A 22 -10.65 5.76 0.65
N SER A 23 -11.90 6.23 0.63
CA SER A 23 -12.86 6.11 1.74
C SER A 23 -13.15 4.67 2.15
N ASP A 24 -12.94 3.70 1.25
CA ASP A 24 -13.17 2.28 1.55
C ASP A 24 -12.03 1.68 2.40
N LEU A 25 -10.88 2.37 2.47
CA LEU A 25 -9.68 1.94 3.19
C LEU A 25 -9.36 2.84 4.39
N GLU A 26 -9.77 4.10 4.37
CA GLU A 26 -9.36 5.15 5.31
C GLU A 26 -9.60 4.78 6.78
N CYS A 27 -10.73 4.14 7.10
CA CYS A 27 -11.04 3.69 8.47
C CYS A 27 -10.15 2.55 8.96
N TYR A 28 -9.44 1.89 8.06
CA TYR A 28 -8.52 0.80 8.35
C TYR A 28 -7.06 1.24 8.28
N LEU A 29 -6.76 2.51 8.01
CA LEU A 29 -5.38 3.03 8.04
C LEU A 29 -5.02 3.49 9.45
N LEU A 30 -3.76 3.30 9.84
CA LEU A 30 -3.22 3.91 11.06
C LEU A 30 -3.21 5.42 10.91
N ASP A 31 -3.84 6.10 11.87
CA ASP A 31 -4.09 7.56 11.84
C ASP A 31 -4.77 8.04 10.55
N GLY A 32 -5.49 7.17 9.85
CA GLY A 32 -6.15 7.49 8.57
C GLY A 32 -5.20 7.63 7.38
N GLU A 33 -3.91 7.33 7.54
CA GLU A 33 -2.88 7.64 6.53
C GLU A 33 -1.92 6.47 6.25
N TRP A 34 -1.57 5.70 7.27
CA TRP A 34 -0.43 4.77 7.22
C TRP A 34 -0.86 3.30 7.20
N PHE A 35 -0.11 2.46 6.48
CA PHE A 35 -0.27 1.00 6.48
C PHE A 35 1.05 0.28 6.16
N ASP A 36 1.19 -0.98 6.53
CA ASP A 36 2.33 -1.82 6.13
C ASP A 36 1.95 -2.68 4.90
N PRO A 37 2.57 -2.47 3.73
CA PRO A 37 2.26 -3.23 2.52
C PRO A 37 2.52 -4.74 2.68
N VAL A 38 3.52 -5.14 3.48
CA VAL A 38 3.87 -6.55 3.67
C VAL A 38 2.75 -7.30 4.39
N LYS A 39 2.09 -6.67 5.36
CA LYS A 39 1.01 -7.28 6.14
C LYS A 39 -0.23 -7.59 5.31
N ILE A 40 -0.44 -6.89 4.20
CA ILE A 40 -1.52 -7.18 3.24
C ILE A 40 -1.05 -8.04 2.06
N GLY A 41 0.21 -8.49 2.04
CA GLY A 41 0.76 -9.37 1.01
C GLY A 41 1.36 -8.67 -0.21
N LEU A 42 1.60 -7.36 -0.12
CA LEU A 42 2.39 -6.61 -1.12
C LEU A 42 3.89 -6.67 -0.78
N PRO A 43 4.79 -6.48 -1.76
CA PRO A 43 6.23 -6.41 -1.49
C PRO A 43 6.58 -5.18 -0.63
N HIS A 44 7.66 -5.28 0.16
CA HIS A 44 8.20 -4.12 0.86
C HIS A 44 8.80 -3.10 -0.14
N LEU A 45 8.74 -1.81 0.20
CA LEU A 45 9.24 -0.72 -0.65
C LEU A 45 10.49 -0.02 -0.05
N LEU A 46 11.13 -0.67 0.93
CA LEU A 46 12.38 -0.21 1.55
C LEU A 46 13.62 -0.64 0.74
N THR A 47 14.65 0.20 0.72
CA THR A 47 15.99 -0.17 0.22
C THR A 47 16.64 -1.21 1.13
N LEU A 48 17.36 -2.16 0.53
CA LEU A 48 18.24 -3.04 1.28
C LEU A 48 19.67 -2.49 1.29
N PRO A 49 20.42 -2.61 2.40
CA PRO A 49 19.99 -3.15 3.69
C PRO A 49 19.10 -2.17 4.48
N ILE A 50 18.09 -2.70 5.18
CA ILE A 50 17.24 -1.96 6.11
C ILE A 50 18.07 -1.59 7.35
N ASN A 51 17.96 -0.36 7.84
CA ASN A 51 18.60 0.14 9.05
C ASN A 51 17.57 0.47 10.16
N GLU A 52 18.05 0.98 11.30
CA GLU A 52 17.21 1.24 12.49
C GLU A 52 16.22 2.41 12.31
N ASP A 53 16.45 3.30 11.35
CA ASP A 53 15.60 4.47 11.04
C ASP A 53 14.53 4.16 9.98
N ASP A 54 14.57 2.97 9.35
CA ASP A 54 13.62 2.57 8.32
C ASP A 54 12.28 2.12 8.93
N HIS A 55 11.19 2.70 8.43
CA HIS A 55 9.84 2.36 8.87
C HIS A 55 9.04 1.60 7.81
N CYS A 56 8.46 0.46 8.18
CA CYS A 56 7.61 -0.37 7.29
C CYS A 56 6.29 0.29 6.88
N LEU A 57 5.86 1.34 7.57
CA LEU A 57 4.62 2.06 7.27
C LEU A 57 4.74 2.89 5.99
N HIS A 58 3.76 2.85 5.12
CA HIS A 58 3.70 3.59 3.87
C HIS A 58 2.38 4.35 3.78
N GLU A 59 2.40 5.44 3.01
CA GLU A 59 1.22 6.27 2.75
C GLU A 59 0.52 5.79 1.46
N LEU A 60 -0.80 5.73 1.49
CA LEU A 60 -1.61 5.59 0.27
C LEU A 60 -1.77 6.96 -0.40
N THR A 61 -0.97 7.22 -1.43
CA THR A 61 -0.91 8.55 -2.06
C THR A 61 -2.01 8.79 -3.10
N HIS A 62 -2.36 7.79 -3.90
CA HIS A 62 -3.32 7.94 -4.99
C HIS A 62 -4.05 6.64 -5.37
N ILE A 63 -5.29 6.77 -5.85
CA ILE A 63 -6.06 5.70 -6.48
C ILE A 63 -6.62 6.23 -7.80
N ASP A 64 -6.14 5.68 -8.91
CA ASP A 64 -6.63 5.97 -10.26
C ASP A 64 -7.50 4.83 -10.80
N SER A 65 -8.54 5.16 -11.55
CA SER A 65 -9.28 4.18 -12.35
C SER A 65 -8.59 3.98 -13.69
N VAL A 66 -8.43 2.72 -14.11
CA VAL A 66 -7.84 2.36 -15.41
C VAL A 66 -8.79 1.43 -16.17
N ASP A 67 -9.14 1.78 -17.40
CA ASP A 67 -10.07 0.99 -18.22
C ASP A 67 -9.42 -0.25 -18.84
N THR A 68 -8.09 -0.28 -18.92
CA THR A 68 -7.35 -1.41 -19.50
C THR A 68 -6.01 -1.54 -18.80
N ILE A 69 -5.75 -2.70 -18.21
CA ILE A 69 -4.42 -3.09 -17.75
C ILE A 69 -3.64 -3.48 -19.00
N VAL A 70 -3.00 -2.51 -19.64
CA VAL A 70 -1.97 -2.84 -20.62
C VAL A 70 -0.81 -3.35 -19.80
N GLU A 71 -0.52 -4.65 -19.85
CA GLU A 71 0.70 -5.23 -19.30
C GLU A 71 1.84 -4.99 -20.30
N PRO A 72 2.64 -3.92 -20.23
CA PRO A 72 3.92 -3.97 -20.88
C PRO A 72 4.79 -4.98 -20.13
N ILE A 73 5.69 -5.59 -20.88
CA ILE A 73 6.66 -6.56 -20.41
C ILE A 73 7.34 -6.00 -19.15
N GLY A 74 7.02 -6.57 -17.98
CA GLY A 74 7.58 -6.17 -16.67
C GLY A 74 6.77 -5.17 -15.80
N LYS A 75 5.47 -4.93 -16.05
CA LYS A 75 4.61 -4.02 -15.25
C LYS A 75 3.64 -4.71 -14.28
N PRO A 76 3.03 -3.96 -13.32
CA PRO A 76 2.43 -4.51 -12.11
C PRO A 76 1.36 -5.54 -12.43
N LYS A 77 1.45 -6.68 -11.76
CA LYS A 77 0.46 -7.75 -11.85
C LYS A 77 -0.83 -7.29 -11.17
N LEU A 78 -1.98 -7.70 -11.72
CA LEU A 78 -3.23 -7.65 -10.97
C LEU A 78 -3.02 -8.34 -9.62
N PHE A 79 -3.22 -7.60 -8.54
CA PHE A 79 -2.94 -8.07 -7.19
C PHE A 79 -4.10 -8.91 -6.67
N CYS A 80 -5.29 -8.31 -6.57
CA CYS A 80 -6.52 -8.95 -6.12
C CYS A 80 -7.75 -8.12 -6.52
N SER A 81 -8.95 -8.55 -6.12
CA SER A 81 -10.14 -7.71 -6.23
C SER A 81 -10.19 -6.61 -5.17
N SER A 82 -10.90 -5.53 -5.45
CA SER A 82 -11.16 -4.43 -4.51
C SER A 82 -11.78 -4.92 -3.19
N SER A 83 -12.73 -5.85 -3.24
CA SER A 83 -13.34 -6.45 -2.04
C SER A 83 -12.35 -7.29 -1.23
N GLU A 84 -11.45 -8.02 -1.90
CA GLU A 84 -10.38 -8.76 -1.23
C GLU A 84 -9.37 -7.81 -0.60
N LEU A 85 -8.99 -6.73 -1.28
CA LEU A 85 -8.12 -5.70 -0.72
C LEU A 85 -8.72 -5.10 0.55
N ILE A 86 -9.99 -4.69 0.51
CA ILE A 86 -10.68 -4.11 1.67
C ILE A 86 -10.71 -5.12 2.84
N SER A 87 -10.96 -6.40 2.56
CA SER A 87 -10.93 -7.45 3.59
C SER A 87 -9.55 -7.55 4.26
N LYS A 88 -8.46 -7.52 3.47
CA LYS A 88 -7.08 -7.54 4.00
C LYS A 88 -6.78 -6.31 4.87
N PHE A 89 -7.22 -5.13 4.47
CA PHE A 89 -7.08 -3.90 5.27
C PHE A 89 -7.91 -3.98 6.57
N CYS A 90 -9.14 -4.48 6.50
CA CYS A 90 -9.99 -4.67 7.67
C CYS A 90 -9.37 -5.65 8.67
N GLU A 91 -8.84 -6.78 8.21
CA GLU A 91 -8.17 -7.77 9.05
C GLU A 91 -6.93 -7.17 9.74
N MET A 92 -6.08 -6.44 9.01
CA MET A 92 -4.83 -5.90 9.57
C MET A 92 -5.05 -4.62 10.40
N GLY A 93 -5.97 -3.75 10.00
CA GLY A 93 -6.27 -2.51 10.73
C GLY A 93 -6.84 -2.73 12.13
N ASN A 94 -7.48 -3.87 12.36
CA ASN A 94 -7.99 -4.23 13.67
C ASN A 94 -6.93 -4.84 14.61
N VAL A 95 -5.74 -5.19 14.11
CA VAL A 95 -4.79 -6.03 14.85
C VAL A 95 -3.37 -5.48 14.87
N ALA A 96 -2.91 -4.81 13.81
CA ALA A 96 -1.50 -4.98 13.45
C ALA A 96 -0.77 -3.76 12.88
N TRP A 97 -1.29 -2.53 12.83
CA TRP A 97 -0.42 -1.41 12.41
C TRP A 97 0.57 -0.93 13.48
N GLN A 98 0.48 -1.50 14.69
CA GLN A 98 1.41 -1.28 15.80
C GLN A 98 2.70 -2.08 15.65
#